data_AF-A0A1Z4BV87-F1
#
_entry.id   AF-A0A1Z4BV87-F1
#
_cell.length_a   1.000
_cell.length_b   1.000
_cell.length_c   1.000
_cell.angle_alpha   90.00
_cell.angle_beta   90.00
_cell.angle_gamma   90.00
#
_symmetry.space_group_name_H-M   'P 1'
#
loop_
_entity.id
_entity.type
_entity.pdbx_description
1 polymer ?
#
loop_
_entity_poly.entity_id
_entity_poly.type
_entity_poly.pdbx_seq_one_letter_code
_entity_poly.pdbx_strand_id
1 'polypeptide(L)'
;MLLGEWVNTFYTVERPDVQMLELPTVLAQAVRAVGFYAGYAAIASAPDNNQAIDADTDVSLSVWAVIRPLFLLYVERETALQLEASRMQGIDVFGRSVSEITAEIASIEDGLPYKAFSRPIINL
;
A
#
# COMPACT_ATOMS: atom_id res chain seq x y z
N MET A 1 5.69 7.60 -12.76
CA MET A 1 4.37 7.05 -13.15
C MET A 1 3.41 7.41 -12.04
N LEU A 2 2.19 7.82 -12.37
CA LEU A 2 1.25 8.33 -11.35
C LEU A 2 0.78 7.19 -10.44
N LEU A 3 0.48 7.51 -9.18
CA LEU A 3 -0.03 6.52 -8.21
C LEU A 3 -1.31 5.85 -8.71
N GLY A 4 -2.21 6.62 -9.33
CA GLY A 4 -3.43 6.10 -9.94
C GLY A 4 -3.15 5.07 -11.05
N GLU A 5 -2.09 5.24 -11.83
CA GLU A 5 -1.70 4.31 -12.90
C GLU A 5 -1.12 3.00 -12.34
N TRP A 6 -0.33 3.08 -11.25
CA TRP A 6 0.12 1.89 -10.52
C TRP A 6 -1.05 1.08 -9.98
N VAL A 7 -2.02 1.76 -9.36
CA VAL A 7 -3.22 1.13 -8.81
C VAL A 7 -4.09 0.54 -9.92
N ASN A 8 -4.25 1.25 -11.04
CA ASN A 8 -5.02 0.73 -12.18
C ASN A 8 -4.35 -0.52 -12.78
N THR A 9 -3.02 -0.56 -12.84
CA THR A 9 -2.28 -1.74 -13.29
C THR A 9 -2.51 -2.93 -12.34
N PHE A 10 -2.45 -2.71 -11.03
CA PHE A 10 -2.79 -3.73 -10.04
C PHE A 10 -4.23 -4.24 -10.22
N TYR A 11 -5.19 -3.33 -10.41
CA TYR A 11 -6.61 -3.65 -10.50
C TYR A 11 -6.97 -4.41 -11.78
N THR A 12 -6.40 -4.01 -12.93
CA THR A 12 -6.80 -4.53 -14.24
C THR A 12 -5.92 -5.67 -14.75
N VAL A 13 -4.62 -5.67 -14.42
CA VAL A 13 -3.65 -6.63 -14.96
C VAL A 13 -3.33 -7.71 -13.94
N GLU A 14 -3.11 -7.35 -12.68
CA GLU A 14 -2.65 -8.30 -11.68
C GLU A 14 -3.80 -9.09 -11.04
N ARG A 15 -4.94 -8.45 -10.76
CA ARG A 15 -6.09 -9.06 -10.05
C ARG A 15 -7.47 -8.63 -10.58
N PRO A 16 -7.78 -8.83 -11.88
CA PRO A 16 -9.06 -8.39 -12.44
C PRO A 16 -10.30 -9.07 -11.82
N ASP A 17 -10.23 -10.36 -11.50
CA ASP A 17 -11.42 -11.16 -11.15
C ASP A 17 -11.55 -11.50 -9.65
N VAL A 18 -10.53 -11.18 -8.84
CA VAL A 18 -10.44 -11.61 -7.42
C VAL A 18 -10.60 -10.42 -6.46
N GLN A 19 -10.63 -9.20 -6.98
CA GLN A 19 -10.66 -8.00 -6.17
C GLN A 19 -12.08 -7.69 -5.69
N MET A 20 -12.33 -7.86 -4.39
CA MET A 20 -13.63 -7.53 -3.76
C MET A 20 -13.82 -6.03 -3.52
N LEU A 21 -12.72 -5.27 -3.47
CA LEU A 21 -12.76 -3.83 -3.19
C LEU A 21 -12.94 -3.03 -4.48
N GLU A 22 -13.72 -1.97 -4.41
CA GLU A 22 -13.83 -0.98 -5.49
C GLU A 22 -12.52 -0.21 -5.68
N LEU A 23 -12.26 0.21 -6.93
CA LEU A 23 -11.04 0.94 -7.30
C LEU A 23 -10.72 2.16 -6.38
N PRO A 24 -11.69 3.01 -5.98
CA PRO A 24 -11.41 4.13 -5.07
C PRO A 24 -10.91 3.67 -3.69
N THR A 25 -11.40 2.53 -3.19
CA THR A 25 -10.96 1.96 -1.92
C THR A 25 -9.53 1.44 -2.03
N VAL A 26 -9.18 0.79 -3.14
CA VAL A 26 -7.82 0.32 -3.41
C VAL A 26 -6.85 1.50 -3.53
N LEU A 27 -7.25 2.56 -4.25
CA LEU A 27 -6.48 3.79 -4.35
C LEU A 27 -6.22 4.41 -2.97
N ALA A 28 -7.23 4.47 -2.11
CA ALA A 28 -7.07 4.98 -0.74
C ALA A 28 -6.03 4.17 0.07
N GLN A 29 -5.97 2.85 -0.11
CA GLN A 29 -4.92 2.03 0.52
C GLN A 29 -3.53 2.36 -0.05
N ALA A 30 -3.42 2.63 -1.35
CA ALA A 30 -2.15 3.02 -1.97
C ALA A 30 -1.69 4.39 -1.46
N VAL A 31 -2.60 5.38 -1.39
CA VAL A 31 -2.32 6.71 -0.83
C VAL A 31 -1.82 6.60 0.62
N ARG A 32 -2.46 5.74 1.43
CA ARG A 32 -2.05 5.51 2.82
C ARG A 32 -0.65 4.89 2.91
N ALA A 33 -0.34 3.91 2.07
CA ALA A 33 0.97 3.26 2.04
C ALA A 33 2.07 4.23 1.58
N VAL A 34 1.78 5.05 0.56
CA VAL A 34 2.70 6.08 0.06
C VAL A 34 2.90 7.20 1.08
N GLY A 35 1.83 7.66 1.74
CA GLY A 35 1.92 8.64 2.82
C GLY A 35 2.76 8.15 3.99
N PHE A 36 2.65 6.87 4.35
CA PHE A 36 3.49 6.27 5.40
C PHE A 36 4.98 6.30 5.00
N TYR A 37 5.31 5.96 3.75
CA TYR A 37 6.68 6.08 3.22
C TYR A 37 7.17 7.53 3.17
N ALA A 38 6.32 8.47 2.74
CA ALA A 38 6.62 9.89 2.62
C ALA A 38 7.02 10.52 3.97
N GLY A 39 6.58 9.94 5.09
CA GLY A 39 7.03 10.34 6.42
C GLY A 39 8.53 10.14 6.67
N TYR A 40 9.18 9.23 5.94
CA TYR A 40 10.58 8.86 6.13
C TYR A 40 11.51 9.31 4.99
N ALA A 41 11.02 9.33 3.74
CA ALA A 41 11.81 9.71 2.58
C ALA A 41 11.02 10.59 1.61
N ALA A 42 11.73 11.48 0.92
CA ALA A 42 11.12 12.38 -0.05
C ALA A 42 10.59 11.60 -1.26
N ILE A 43 9.43 12.01 -1.77
CA ILE A 43 8.87 11.50 -3.03
C ILE A 43 9.18 12.52 -4.11
N ALA A 44 9.44 12.07 -5.34
CA ALA A 44 9.87 12.96 -6.44
C ALA A 44 8.91 14.14 -6.67
N SER A 45 7.59 13.92 -6.55
CA SER A 45 6.57 14.96 -6.67
C SER A 45 6.19 15.66 -5.36
N ALA A 46 6.69 15.17 -4.22
CA ALA A 46 6.46 15.71 -2.89
C ALA A 46 7.80 15.76 -2.11
N PRO A 47 8.71 16.68 -2.49
CA PRO A 47 10.02 16.81 -1.87
C PRO A 47 9.92 17.28 -0.41
N ASP A 48 8.83 17.97 -0.08
CA ASP A 48 8.47 18.34 1.28
C ASP A 48 7.41 17.37 1.79
N ASN A 49 7.66 16.74 2.94
CA ASN A 49 6.78 15.74 3.59
C ASN A 49 5.41 16.29 4.04
N ASN A 50 5.05 17.52 3.64
CA ASN A 50 3.83 18.22 4.00
C ASN A 50 2.84 18.35 2.83
N GLN A 51 3.22 17.87 1.63
CA GLN A 51 2.34 17.86 0.47
C GLN A 51 1.35 16.69 0.55
N ALA A 52 0.10 16.93 0.15
CA ALA A 52 -0.91 15.89 0.10
C ALA A 52 -0.55 14.83 -0.94
N ILE A 53 -0.67 13.55 -0.56
CA ILE A 53 -0.52 12.40 -1.45
C ILE A 53 -1.89 12.03 -2.01
N ASP A 54 -1.96 11.88 -3.33
CA ASP A 54 -3.18 11.57 -4.09
C ASP A 54 -2.87 10.71 -5.33
N ALA A 55 -3.86 10.52 -6.19
CA ALA A 55 -3.73 9.73 -7.42
C ALA A 55 -2.69 10.29 -8.41
N ASP A 56 -2.46 11.61 -8.37
CA ASP A 56 -1.58 12.35 -9.28
C ASP A 56 -0.15 12.48 -8.72
N THR A 57 0.12 11.86 -7.59
CA THR A 57 1.46 11.78 -7.02
C THR A 57 2.36 10.92 -7.91
N ASP A 58 3.51 11.46 -8.32
CA ASP A 58 4.50 10.72 -9.12
C ASP A 58 5.30 9.77 -8.23
N VAL A 59 5.09 8.47 -8.45
CA VAL A 59 5.78 7.41 -7.74
C VAL A 59 6.71 6.69 -8.71
N SER A 60 8.01 6.77 -8.44
CA SER A 60 9.03 6.05 -9.21
C SER A 60 8.89 4.54 -8.98
N LEU A 61 9.37 3.75 -9.95
CA LEU A 61 9.35 2.28 -9.84
C LEU A 61 10.10 1.77 -8.59
N SER A 62 11.22 2.40 -8.22
CA SER A 62 12.00 2.01 -7.04
C SER A 62 11.23 2.27 -5.74
N VAL A 63 10.56 3.41 -5.64
CA VAL A 63 9.71 3.75 -4.49
C VAL A 63 8.50 2.80 -4.43
N TRP A 64 7.85 2.55 -5.57
CA TRP A 64 6.76 1.59 -5.66
C TRP A 64 7.20 0.19 -5.23
N ALA A 65 8.38 -0.29 -5.64
CA ALA A 65 8.89 -1.60 -5.24
C ALA A 65 9.08 -1.73 -3.71
N VAL A 66 9.44 -0.64 -3.02
CA VAL A 66 9.57 -0.62 -1.57
C VAL A 66 8.19 -0.61 -0.87
N ILE A 67 7.23 0.13 -1.42
CA ILE A 67 5.91 0.35 -0.80
C ILE A 67 4.90 -0.75 -1.12
N ARG A 68 5.01 -1.40 -2.29
CA ARG A 68 4.05 -2.38 -2.81
C ARG A 68 3.69 -3.48 -1.79
N PRO A 69 4.63 -4.07 -1.01
CA PRO A 69 4.26 -5.04 0.02
C PRO A 69 3.29 -4.49 1.08
N LEU A 70 3.51 -3.26 1.55
CA LEU A 70 2.63 -2.60 2.53
C LEU A 70 1.26 -2.29 1.92
N PHE A 71 1.24 -1.80 0.67
CA PHE A 71 0.00 -1.58 -0.09
C PHE A 71 -0.83 -2.86 -0.21
N LEU A 72 -0.21 -3.99 -0.57
CA LEU A 72 -0.90 -5.28 -0.70
C LEU A 72 -1.52 -5.72 0.63
N LEU A 73 -0.79 -5.57 1.74
CA LEU A 73 -1.30 -5.91 3.07
C LEU A 73 -2.45 -4.99 3.50
N TYR A 74 -2.43 -3.70 3.15
CA TYR A 74 -3.55 -2.80 3.41
C TYR A 74 -4.80 -3.20 2.62
N VAL A 75 -4.65 -3.58 1.35
CA VAL A 75 -5.74 -4.11 0.52
C VAL A 75 -6.28 -5.43 1.09
N GLU A 76 -5.39 -6.33 1.51
CA GLU A 76 -5.77 -7.61 2.12
C GLU A 76 -6.53 -7.40 3.44
N ARG A 77 -6.04 -6.50 4.31
CA ARG A 77 -6.69 -6.15 5.58
C ARG A 77 -8.09 -5.59 5.37
N GLU A 78 -8.25 -4.68 4.41
CA GLU A 78 -9.56 -4.08 4.10
C GLU A 78 -10.54 -5.15 3.56
N THR A 79 -10.05 -6.05 2.71
CA THR A 79 -10.85 -7.19 2.22
C THR A 79 -11.26 -8.11 3.36
N ALA A 80 -10.32 -8.45 4.25
CA ALA A 80 -10.59 -9.26 5.43
C ALA A 80 -11.62 -8.59 6.33
N LEU A 81 -11.51 -7.29 6.62
CA LEU A 81 -12.50 -6.54 7.41
C LEU A 81 -13.92 -6.65 6.84
N GLN A 82 -14.09 -6.52 5.52
CA GLN A 82 -15.40 -6.68 4.87
C GLN A 82 -15.95 -8.11 4.98
N LEU A 83 -15.09 -9.12 4.83
CA LEU A 83 -15.46 -10.53 5.00
C LEU A 83 -15.84 -10.84 6.46
N GLU A 84 -15.06 -10.35 7.43
CA GLU A 84 -15.36 -10.54 8.85
C GLU A 84 -16.67 -9.85 9.27
N ALA A 85 -16.97 -8.67 8.72
CA ALA A 85 -18.26 -8.01 8.92
C ALA A 85 -19.42 -8.81 8.31
N SER A 86 -19.19 -9.46 7.18
CA SER A 86 -20.16 -10.33 6.51
C SER A 86 -20.39 -11.66 7.26
N ARG A 87 -19.47 -12.05 8.14
CA ARG A 87 -19.58 -13.25 8.99
C ARG A 87 -20.80 -13.21 9.93
N MET A 88 -21.25 -12.01 10.31
CA MET A 88 -22.50 -11.82 11.06
C MET A 88 -23.76 -12.31 10.29
N GLN A 89 -23.63 -12.59 9.00
CA GLN A 89 -24.70 -13.10 8.13
C GLN A 89 -24.61 -14.63 7.88
N GLY A 90 -23.74 -15.35 8.60
CA GLY A 90 -23.65 -16.82 8.55
C GLY A 90 -22.75 -17.39 7.45
N ILE A 91 -21.90 -16.56 6.83
CA ILE A 91 -20.88 -16.99 5.87
C ILE A 91 -19.58 -17.29 6.62
N ASP A 92 -19.04 -18.50 6.45
CA ASP A 92 -17.74 -18.86 7.03
C ASP A 92 -16.61 -18.24 6.21
N VAL A 93 -15.67 -17.57 6.86
CA VAL A 93 -14.62 -16.78 6.20
C VAL A 93 -13.39 -17.66 6.03
N PHE A 94 -13.05 -17.98 4.78
CA PHE A 94 -11.78 -18.59 4.41
C PHE A 94 -10.73 -17.52 4.13
N GLY A 95 -9.60 -17.56 4.85
CA GLY A 95 -8.48 -16.64 4.62
C GLY A 95 -7.71 -16.31 5.90
N ARG A 96 -6.71 -15.43 5.78
CA ARG A 96 -6.00 -14.86 6.93
C ARG A 96 -6.92 -13.90 7.69
N SER A 97 -6.85 -13.94 9.00
CA SER A 97 -7.61 -13.03 9.87
C SER A 97 -7.06 -11.62 9.83
N VAL A 98 -7.91 -10.63 10.15
CA VAL A 98 -7.49 -9.22 10.28
C VAL A 98 -6.33 -9.08 11.27
N SER A 99 -6.34 -9.87 12.35
CA SER A 99 -5.29 -9.88 13.37
C SER A 99 -3.93 -10.32 12.82
N GLU A 100 -3.89 -11.39 12.02
CA GLU A 100 -2.65 -11.89 11.41
C GLU A 100 -2.07 -10.90 10.40
N ILE A 101 -2.93 -10.30 9.58
CA ILE A 101 -2.51 -9.30 8.59
C ILE A 101 -2.00 -8.04 9.30
N THR A 102 -2.66 -7.63 10.39
CA THR A 102 -2.24 -6.45 11.19
C THR A 102 -0.87 -6.66 11.83
N ALA A 103 -0.56 -7.87 12.32
CA ALA A 103 0.76 -8.18 12.86
C ALA A 103 1.86 -8.11 11.79
N GLU A 104 1.58 -8.59 10.57
CA GLU A 104 2.53 -8.49 9.46
C GLU A 104 2.72 -7.05 8.98
N ILE A 105 1.65 -6.26 8.92
CA ILE A 105 1.72 -4.81 8.64
C ILE A 105 2.69 -4.14 9.62
N ALA A 106 2.54 -4.38 10.92
CA ALA A 106 3.41 -3.78 11.92
C ALA A 106 4.89 -4.17 11.70
N SER A 107 5.16 -5.42 11.30
CA SER A 107 6.52 -5.86 10.97
C SER A 107 7.08 -5.18 9.72
N ILE A 108 6.27 -4.94 8.69
CA ILE A 108 6.69 -4.23 7.48
C ILE A 108 6.93 -2.74 7.77
N GLU A 109 6.03 -2.12 8.54
CA GLU A 109 6.12 -0.73 8.96
C GLU A 109 7.39 -0.47 9.79
N ASP A 110 7.76 -1.36 10.71
CA ASP A 110 9.00 -1.26 11.49
C ASP A 110 10.28 -1.32 10.62
N GLY A 111 10.24 -2.13 9.57
CA GLY A 111 11.37 -2.27 8.64
C GLY A 111 11.46 -1.17 7.57
N LEU A 112 10.39 -0.41 7.35
CA LEU A 112 10.29 0.53 6.23
C LEU A 112 11.27 1.71 6.30
N PRO A 113 11.53 2.35 7.47
CA PRO A 113 12.46 3.47 7.58
C PRO A 113 13.86 3.12 7.04
N TYR A 114 14.34 1.91 7.34
CA TYR A 114 15.65 1.44 6.89
C TYR A 114 15.71 1.24 5.36
N LYS A 115 14.59 0.86 4.74
CA LYS A 115 14.49 0.68 3.28
C LYS A 115 14.29 2.01 2.55
N ALA A 116 13.70 2.99 3.22
CA ALA A 116 13.46 4.33 2.68
C ALA A 116 14.75 5.15 2.55
N PHE A 117 15.70 4.94 3.46
CA PHE A 117 17.03 5.56 3.38
C PHE A 117 18.01 4.74 2.54
N SER A 118 18.08 5.07 1.24
CA SER A 118 19.17 4.66 0.35
C SER A 118 20.05 5.87 0.03
N ARG A 119 21.30 5.89 0.51
CA ARG A 119 22.31 6.85 0.05
C ARG A 119 23.33 6.12 -0.83
N PRO A 120 23.72 6.67 -1.99
CA PRO A 120 24.88 6.17 -2.70
C PRO A 120 26.11 6.31 -1.79
N ILE A 121 26.91 5.24 -1.68
CA ILE A 121 28.23 5.31 -1.04
C ILE A 121 29.11 6.11 -2.01
N ILE A 122 29.35 7.37 -1.69
CA ILE A 122 30.33 8.19 -2.40
C ILE A 122 31.70 7.80 -1.82
N ASN A 123 32.45 6.97 -2.54
CA ASN A 123 33.86 6.82 -2.26
C ASN A 123 34.55 8.11 -2.73
N LEU A 124 35.13 8.88 -1.79
CA LEU A 124 35.96 10.06 -2.06
C LEU A 124 37.37 9.66 -2.48
#